data_AF-A0A1X7TBE3-F1
#
_entry.id   AF-A0A1X7TBE3-F1
#
_cell.length_a   1.000
_cell.length_b   1.000
_cell.length_c   1.000
_cell.angle_alpha   90.00
_cell.angle_beta   90.00
_cell.angle_gamma   90.00
#
_symmetry.space_group_name_H-M   'P 1'
#
loop_
_entity.id
_entity.type
_entity.pdbx_description
1 polymer ?
#
loop_
_entity_poly.entity_id
_entity_poly.type
_entity_poly.pdbx_seq_one_letter_code
_entity_poly.pdbx_strand_id
1 'polypeptide(L)'
;MTLLAQEKRFASLDFSYHLLRVHEFDGQDGNVQGIDLKQMIKRIKVYRDLNNQIFVILNKHLSSSDILQRQVREYQPPIFQATQA
;
A
#
# COMPACT_ATOMS: atom_id res chain seq x y z
N MET A 1 -4.56 4.18 8.93
CA MET A 1 -4.55 4.06 7.45
C MET A 1 -5.94 4.23 6.85
N THR A 2 -6.95 3.43 7.23
CA THR A 2 -8.28 3.44 6.60
C THR A 2 -9.05 4.76 6.76
N LEU A 3 -9.14 5.31 7.98
CA LEU A 3 -9.85 6.59 8.22
C LEU A 3 -9.24 7.80 7.48
N LEU A 4 -7.95 7.72 7.11
CA LEU A 4 -7.28 8.75 6.31
C LEU A 4 -7.35 8.47 4.80
N ALA A 5 -8.01 7.39 4.39
CA ALA A 5 -8.04 6.89 3.01
C ALA A 5 -6.64 6.65 2.41
N GLN A 6 -5.70 6.17 3.24
CA GLN A 6 -4.30 5.97 2.85
C GLN A 6 -3.91 4.50 2.61
N GLU A 7 -4.84 3.55 2.74
CA GLU A 7 -4.57 2.11 2.62
C GLU A 7 -3.89 1.72 1.30
N LYS A 8 -4.31 2.30 0.16
CA LYS A 8 -3.72 2.00 -1.15
C LYS A 8 -2.28 2.49 -1.25
N ARG A 9 -2.00 3.65 -0.67
CA ARG A 9 -0.64 4.21 -0.60
C ARG A 9 0.24 3.37 0.32
N PHE A 10 -0.29 2.99 1.48
CA PHE A 10 0.38 2.08 2.41
C PHE A 10 0.76 0.76 1.73
N ALA A 11 -0.18 0.11 1.02
CA ALA A 11 0.10 -1.15 0.32
C ALA A 11 1.21 -1.06 -0.74
N SER A 12 1.39 0.11 -1.37
CA SER A 12 2.48 0.35 -2.33
C SER A 12 3.82 0.71 -1.68
N LEU A 13 3.78 1.51 -0.61
CA LEU A 13 4.96 2.19 -0.04
C LEU A 13 5.45 1.58 1.28
N ASP A 14 4.78 0.58 1.84
CA ASP A 14 5.22 -0.08 3.06
C ASP A 14 6.56 -0.79 2.87
N PHE A 15 7.52 -0.49 3.75
CA PHE A 15 8.87 -1.02 3.70
C PHE A 15 8.91 -2.54 3.87
N SER A 16 8.08 -3.09 4.76
CA SER A 16 8.05 -4.53 5.02
C SER A 16 7.47 -5.29 3.82
N TYR A 17 6.42 -4.75 3.20
CA TYR A 17 5.84 -5.34 2.00
C TYR A 17 6.78 -5.22 0.81
N HIS A 18 7.59 -4.16 0.73
CA HIS A 18 8.64 -4.06 -0.26
C HIS A 18 9.74 -5.11 -0.04
N LEU A 19 10.25 -5.25 1.18
CA LEU A 19 11.24 -6.26 1.53
C LEU A 19 10.73 -7.69 1.20
N LEU A 20 9.47 -7.97 1.52
CA LEU A 20 8.82 -9.23 1.15
C LEU A 20 8.81 -9.47 -0.36
N ARG A 21 8.44 -8.45 -1.17
CA ARG A 21 8.41 -8.58 -2.63
C ARG A 21 9.80 -8.84 -3.23
N VAL A 22 10.83 -8.19 -2.69
CA VAL A 22 12.22 -8.42 -3.12
C VAL A 22 12.67 -9.83 -2.77
N HIS A 23 12.40 -10.29 -1.54
CA HIS A 23 12.71 -11.66 -1.12
C HIS A 23 11.98 -12.73 -1.94
N GLU A 24 10.72 -12.50 -2.29
CA GLU A 24 9.96 -13.41 -3.16
C GLU A 24 10.53 -13.49 -4.59
N PHE A 25 11.26 -12.46 -5.02
CA PHE A 25 11.93 -12.42 -6.31
C PHE A 25 13.30 -13.12 -6.27
N ASP A 26 14.12 -12.85 -5.25
CA ASP A 26 15.51 -13.32 -5.21
C ASP A 26 15.75 -14.57 -4.33
N GLY A 27 14.83 -14.89 -3.42
CA GLY A 27 14.88 -16.03 -2.51
C GLY A 27 16.03 -16.01 -1.50
N GLN A 28 16.69 -14.87 -1.29
CA GLN A 28 17.92 -14.80 -0.49
C GLN A 28 17.61 -14.87 1.01
N ASP A 29 18.20 -15.84 1.71
CA ASP A 29 18.15 -15.92 3.17
C ASP A 29 19.49 -15.46 3.77
N GLY A 30 19.47 -14.97 5.01
CA GLY A 30 20.69 -14.52 5.68
C GLY A 30 20.44 -13.94 7.05
N ASN A 31 21.52 -13.59 7.73
CA ASN A 31 21.49 -12.84 8.98
C ASN A 31 22.00 -11.42 8.73
N VAL A 32 21.13 -10.44 8.87
CA VAL A 32 21.47 -9.01 8.72
C VAL A 32 21.37 -8.36 10.09
N GLN A 33 22.51 -7.96 10.66
CA GLN A 33 22.58 -7.29 11.97
C GLN A 33 21.89 -8.07 13.11
N GLY A 34 22.01 -9.40 13.11
CA GLY A 34 21.36 -10.27 14.10
C GLY A 34 19.92 -10.66 13.74
N ILE A 35 19.37 -10.17 12.64
CA ILE A 35 18.02 -10.48 12.17
C ILE A 35 18.09 -11.61 11.15
N ASP A 36 17.48 -12.75 11.48
CA ASP A 36 17.23 -13.83 10.52
C ASP A 36 16.17 -13.38 9.52
N LEU A 37 16.59 -13.15 8.27
CA LEU A 37 15.75 -12.66 7.20
C LEU A 37 14.58 -13.61 6.92
N LYS A 38 14.81 -14.93 6.94
CA LYS A 38 13.76 -15.93 6.68
C LYS A 38 12.64 -15.83 7.71
N GLN A 39 12.99 -15.67 8.98
CA GLN A 39 12.03 -15.47 10.06
C GLN A 39 11.32 -14.12 9.96
N MET A 40 12.04 -13.06 9.61
CA MET A 40 11.45 -11.73 9.38
C MET A 40 10.39 -11.78 8.28
N ILE A 41 10.72 -12.38 7.13
CA ILE A 41 9.78 -12.55 6.01
C ILE A 41 8.54 -13.34 6.43
N LYS A 42 8.71 -14.43 7.19
CA LYS A 42 7.57 -15.21 7.71
C LYS A 42 6.64 -14.36 8.57
N ARG A 43 7.19 -13.49 9.43
CA ARG A 43 6.40 -12.57 10.27
C ARG A 43 5.68 -11.53 9.42
N ILE A 44 6.37 -10.93 8.45
CA ILE A 44 5.77 -9.93 7.54
C ILE A 44 4.54 -10.52 6.82
N LYS A 45 4.62 -11.77 6.32
CA LYS A 45 3.48 -12.44 5.66
C LYS A 45 2.25 -12.51 6.57
N VAL A 46 2.43 -12.94 7.82
CA VAL A 46 1.34 -13.03 8.80
C VAL A 46 0.70 -11.66 9.07
N TYR A 47 1.52 -10.62 9.29
CA TYR A 47 1.00 -9.27 9.51
C TYR A 47 0.35 -8.68 8.27
N ARG A 48 0.85 -8.99 7.07
CA ARG A 48 0.23 -8.58 5.82
C ARG A 48 -1.19 -9.11 5.69
N ASP A 49 -1.39 -10.38 5.98
CA ASP A 49 -2.71 -11.02 5.91
C ASP A 49 -3.66 -10.44 6.97
N LEU A 50 -3.17 -10.24 8.20
CA LEU A 50 -3.94 -9.60 9.26
C LEU A 50 -4.36 -8.18 8.88
N ASN A 51 -3.43 -7.37 8.37
CA ASN A 51 -3.71 -6.00 7.95
C ASN A 51 -4.77 -5.96 6.84
N ASN A 52 -4.68 -6.87 5.87
CA ASN A 52 -5.68 -6.97 4.80
C ASN A 52 -7.06 -7.32 5.36
N GLN A 53 -7.16 -8.26 6.31
CA GLN A 53 -8.43 -8.59 6.96
C GLN A 53 -9.01 -7.39 7.72
N ILE A 54 -8.18 -6.68 8.49
CA ILE A 54 -8.59 -5.47 9.22
C ILE A 54 -9.13 -4.42 8.25
N PHE A 55 -8.40 -4.12 7.17
CA PHE A 55 -8.83 -3.11 6.20
C PHE A 55 -10.14 -3.50 5.51
N VAL A 56 -10.33 -4.77 5.14
CA VAL A 56 -11.60 -5.26 4.57
C VAL A 56 -12.76 -5.03 5.54
N ILE A 57 -12.60 -5.39 6.81
CA ILE A 57 -13.65 -5.20 7.83
C ILE A 57 -13.95 -3.70 8.02
N LEU A 58 -12.92 -2.88 8.19
CA LEU A 58 -13.09 -1.44 8.38
C LEU A 58 -13.79 -0.80 7.17
N ASN A 59 -13.35 -1.11 5.95
CA ASN A 59 -13.97 -0.58 4.74
C ASN A 59 -15.43 -0.99 4.60
N LYS A 60 -15.77 -2.25 4.93
CA LYS A 60 -17.15 -2.73 4.92
C LYS A 60 -18.06 -1.86 5.81
N HIS A 61 -17.59 -1.44 6.98
CA HIS A 61 -18.38 -0.64 7.91
C HIS A 61 -18.33 0.87 7.65
N LEU A 62 -17.25 1.38 7.03
CA LEU A 62 -17.09 2.79 6.69
C LEU A 62 -17.78 3.18 5.37
N SER A 63 -18.11 2.21 4.52
CA SER A 63 -18.78 2.42 3.22
C SER A 63 -20.16 3.09 3.31
N SER A 64 -20.76 3.15 4.51
CA SER A 64 -22.08 3.73 4.74
C SER A 64 -22.07 5.22 5.09
N SER A 65 -20.90 5.83 5.35
CA SER A 65 -20.83 7.15 6.00
C SER A 65 -20.42 8.32 5.09
N ASP A 66 -19.71 8.09 3.99
CA ASP A 66 -19.00 9.16 3.26
C ASP A 66 -19.10 9.07 1.73
N ILE A 67 -20.28 8.76 1.19
CA ILE A 67 -20.54 8.89 -0.27
C ILE A 67 -20.87 10.35 -0.63
N LEU A 68 -20.23 11.31 0.04
CA LEU A 68 -20.00 12.62 -0.55
C LEU A 68 -18.91 12.44 -1.60
N GLN A 69 -19.37 12.16 -2.83
CA GLN A 69 -18.70 12.42 -4.11
C GLN A 69 -17.31 13.06 -3.94
N ARG A 70 -16.28 12.24 -3.69
CA ARG A 70 -14.90 12.73 -3.80
C ARG A 70 -14.69 13.06 -5.27
N GLN A 71 -14.79 14.33 -5.60
CA GLN A 71 -14.46 14.83 -6.93
C GLN A 71 -13.06 14.33 -7.25
N VAL A 72 -12.97 13.43 -8.24
CA VAL A 72 -11.69 12.85 -8.62
C VAL A 72 -10.83 13.98 -9.15
N ARG A 73 -9.59 14.07 -8.65
CA ARG A 73 -8.66 15.07 -9.15
C ARG A 73 -8.34 14.76 -10.61
N GLU A 74 -8.71 15.66 -11.50
CA GLU A 74 -8.36 15.61 -12.91
C GLU A 74 -6.94 16.16 -13.12
N TYR A 75 -6.24 15.61 -14.10
CA TYR A 75 -4.94 16.08 -14.54
C TYR A 75 -5.07 16.53 -15.99
N GLN A 76 -4.68 17.77 -16.27
CA GLN A 76 -4.74 18.31 -17.62
C GLN A 76 -3.71 17.61 -18.53
N PRO A 77 -4.07 17.27 -19.77
CA PRO A 77 -3.11 16.77 -20.74
C PRO A 77 -2.09 17.87 -21.11
N PRO A 78 -0.93 17.52 -21.71
CA PRO A 78 0.00 18.51 -22.23
C PRO A 78 -0.70 19.49 -23.19
N ILE A 79 -0.57 20.80 -22.95
CA ILE A 79 -1.18 21.85 -23.79
C ILE A 79 -0.11 22.49 -24.67
N PHE A 80 -0.38 22.60 -25.96
CA PHE A 80 0.51 23.28 -26.90
C PHE A 80 0.45 24.81 -26.70
N GLN A 81 1.60 25.49 -26.68
CA GLN A 81 1.67 26.92 -26.32
C GLN A 81 0.96 27.85 -27.33
N ALA A 82 0.78 27.44 -28.59
CA ALA A 82 0.15 28.30 -29.61
C ALA A 82 -1.38 28.46 -29.45
N THR A 83 -2.03 27.63 -28.61
CA THR A 83 -3.46 27.73 -28.30
C THR A 83 -3.79 28.66 -27.13
N GLN A 84 -2.81 29.41 -26.60
CA GLN A 84 -3.01 30.42 -25.53
C GLN A 84 -3.03 31.87 -26.05
N ALA A 85 -3.36 32.08 -27.33
CA ALA A 85 -3.53 33.42 -27.93
C ALA A 85 -4.99 33.88 -27.90
#